data_AF-A0A3G6ZNA8-F1
#
_entry.id   AF-A0A3G6ZNA8-F1
#
_cell.length_a   1.000
_cell.length_b   1.000
_cell.length_c   1.000
_cell.angle_alpha   90.00
_cell.angle_beta   90.00
_cell.angle_gamma   90.00
#
_symmetry.space_group_name_H-M   'P 1'
#
loop_
_entity.id
_entity.type
_entity.pdbx_description
1 polymer ?
#
loop_
_entity_poly.entity_id
_entity_poly.type
_entity_poly.pdbx_seq_one_letter_code
_entity_poly.pdbx_strand_id
1 'polypeptide(L)'
;MDPEVEDIRVAVSTVIFSLRTPRAGDAPAVVLPLVKRTRDPFEGLWALPGGWLGACEGLDAAASRTLGETTGLAPSYLEQLYAFGAVDRSPTRVVSIVYWALLRPEEVSDVENVGWFDAADLPRLAFDHNEIVEYALWRLRNKVGYSRIAHGLLADEFTLAELREVYEAILDRKLDPANFRRQVDTSATLIPTDRFRTGSHRPARLYRYNRDVELADRGPLSRSPETSVR
;
A
#
# COMPACT_ATOMS: atom_id res chain seq x y z
N MET A 1 41.80 -4.78 -22.00
CA MET A 1 41.27 -4.06 -20.83
C MET A 1 39.80 -4.35 -20.84
N ASP A 2 39.34 -5.25 -19.97
CA ASP A 2 37.91 -5.38 -19.72
C ASP A 2 37.43 -4.05 -19.15
N PRO A 3 36.35 -3.45 -19.68
CA PRO A 3 35.71 -2.35 -18.98
C PRO A 3 35.30 -2.92 -17.61
N GLU A 4 35.66 -2.23 -16.52
CA GLU A 4 35.27 -2.60 -15.16
C GLU A 4 33.80 -3.03 -15.18
N VAL A 5 33.54 -4.31 -14.85
CA VAL A 5 32.18 -4.81 -14.73
C VAL A 5 31.58 -4.07 -13.55
N GLU A 6 30.85 -3.01 -13.83
CA GLU A 6 30.16 -2.23 -12.81
C GLU A 6 29.08 -3.16 -12.22
N ASP A 7 29.30 -3.60 -10.98
CA ASP A 7 28.43 -4.58 -10.32
C ASP A 7 26.98 -4.06 -10.28
N ILE A 8 26.09 -4.79 -10.94
CA ILE A 8 24.65 -4.51 -10.92
C ILE A 8 24.11 -4.89 -9.54
N ARG A 9 23.65 -3.90 -8.79
CA ARG A 9 23.06 -4.13 -7.46
C ARG A 9 21.54 -4.23 -7.54
N VAL A 10 20.97 -5.07 -6.67
CA VAL A 10 19.52 -5.21 -6.54
C VAL A 10 19.06 -4.57 -5.23
N ALA A 11 18.12 -3.64 -5.34
CA ALA A 11 17.43 -3.04 -4.22
C ALA A 11 15.97 -3.53 -4.19
N VAL A 12 15.37 -3.48 -3.01
CA VAL A 12 13.93 -3.67 -2.80
C VAL A 12 13.38 -2.38 -2.23
N SER A 13 12.32 -1.86 -2.84
CA SER A 13 11.60 -0.66 -2.38
C SER A 13 10.13 -0.98 -2.20
N THR A 14 9.47 -0.34 -1.24
CA THR A 14 8.07 -0.62 -0.93
C THR A 14 7.26 0.67 -0.92
N VAL A 15 6.25 0.76 -1.78
CA VAL A 15 5.22 1.81 -1.72
C VAL A 15 4.12 1.36 -0.77
N ILE A 16 4.01 2.02 0.38
CA ILE A 16 3.06 1.64 1.42
C ILE A 16 1.91 2.63 1.42
N PHE A 17 0.69 2.16 1.18
CA PHE A 17 -0.52 2.99 1.28
C PHE A 17 -1.24 2.75 2.59
N SER A 18 -1.71 3.82 3.20
CA SER A 18 -2.71 3.80 4.25
C SER A 18 -3.71 4.92 4.05
N LEU A 19 -4.73 5.00 4.91
CA LEU A 19 -5.65 6.12 4.94
C LEU A 19 -5.45 6.91 6.22
N ARG A 20 -5.45 8.23 6.11
CA ARG A 20 -5.56 9.13 7.25
C ARG A 20 -6.70 10.10 7.00
N THR A 21 -7.44 10.40 8.05
CA THR A 21 -8.46 11.45 8.04
C THR A 21 -7.85 12.69 8.72
N PRO A 22 -7.52 13.76 7.97
CA PRO A 22 -6.77 14.90 8.53
C PRO A 22 -7.45 15.55 9.73
N ARG A 23 -8.79 15.64 9.70
CA ARG A 23 -9.63 16.14 10.80
C ARG A 23 -10.94 15.36 10.85
N ALA A 24 -11.52 15.26 12.05
CA ALA A 24 -12.83 14.65 12.21
C ALA A 24 -13.87 15.33 11.31
N GLY A 25 -14.43 14.59 10.36
CA GLY A 25 -15.40 15.08 9.36
C GLY A 25 -14.83 15.30 7.96
N ASP A 26 -13.51 15.27 7.78
CA ASP A 26 -12.88 15.32 6.46
C ASP A 26 -12.97 13.95 5.77
N ALA A 27 -12.89 13.96 4.44
CA ALA A 27 -12.74 12.72 3.67
C ALA A 27 -11.36 12.09 3.98
N PRO A 28 -11.25 10.76 4.02
CA PRO A 28 -9.97 10.10 4.14
C PRO A 28 -9.10 10.42 2.92
N ALA A 29 -7.80 10.62 3.16
CA ALA A 29 -6.79 10.79 2.13
C ALA A 29 -5.87 9.57 2.10
N VAL A 30 -5.41 9.19 0.90
CA VAL A 30 -4.39 8.17 0.75
C VAL A 30 -3.05 8.77 1.14
N VAL A 31 -2.40 8.16 2.13
CA VAL A 31 -1.10 8.60 2.61
C VAL A 31 -0.06 7.50 2.45
N LEU A 32 1.20 7.89 2.41
CA LEU A 32 2.33 6.97 2.37
C LEU A 32 3.50 7.46 3.25
N PRO A 33 4.19 6.54 3.94
CA PRO A 33 5.38 6.87 4.72
C PRO A 33 6.59 7.01 3.79
N LEU A 34 7.36 8.07 4.00
CA LEU A 34 8.64 8.30 3.36
C LEU A 34 9.74 8.41 4.42
N VAL A 35 10.93 7.97 4.06
CA VAL A 35 12.12 8.06 4.91
C VAL A 35 13.00 9.19 4.42
N LYS A 36 13.46 10.06 5.32
CA LYS A 36 14.40 11.12 4.95
C LYS A 36 15.80 10.52 4.81
N ARG A 37 16.44 10.74 3.67
CA ARG A 37 17.79 10.23 3.41
C ARG A 37 18.82 10.98 4.24
N THR A 38 19.68 10.23 4.91
CA THR A 38 20.77 10.75 5.75
C THR A 38 22.16 10.58 5.11
N ARG A 39 22.21 10.12 3.86
CA ARG A 39 23.45 9.84 3.13
C ARG A 39 23.27 10.12 1.64
N ASP A 40 24.39 10.43 0.99
CA ASP A 40 24.47 10.51 -0.46
C ASP A 40 24.17 9.17 -1.17
N PRO A 41 23.72 9.22 -2.45
CA PRO A 41 23.27 10.43 -3.17
C PRO A 41 21.92 10.94 -2.63
N PHE A 42 21.54 12.18 -2.95
CA PHE A 42 20.24 12.76 -2.57
C PHE A 42 20.02 12.88 -1.06
N GLU A 43 21.07 13.20 -0.30
CA GLU A 43 20.95 13.49 1.12
C GLU A 43 19.91 14.60 1.37
N GLY A 44 19.10 14.44 2.42
CA GLY A 44 18.06 15.39 2.81
C GLY A 44 16.74 15.26 2.05
N LEU A 45 16.71 14.57 0.89
CA LEU A 45 15.46 14.28 0.19
C LEU A 45 14.70 13.11 0.83
N TRP A 46 13.38 13.10 0.62
CA TRP A 46 12.52 12.00 1.02
C TRP A 46 12.58 10.85 0.01
N ALA A 47 12.46 9.62 0.48
CA ALA A 47 12.55 8.42 -0.34
C ALA A 47 11.55 7.35 0.13
N LEU A 48 11.19 6.45 -0.78
CA LEU A 48 10.45 5.26 -0.43
C LEU A 48 11.24 4.40 0.57
N PRO A 49 10.55 3.74 1.50
CA PRO A 49 11.11 2.65 2.29
C PRO A 49 11.79 1.63 1.38
N GLY A 50 12.99 1.20 1.74
CA GLY A 50 13.72 0.22 0.94
C GLY A 50 15.14 -0.03 1.43
N GLY A 51 15.77 -1.03 0.82
CA GLY A 51 17.10 -1.47 1.18
C GLY A 51 17.68 -2.42 0.15
N TRP A 52 18.92 -2.84 0.38
CA TRP A 52 19.57 -3.84 -0.46
C TRP A 52 18.99 -5.22 -0.22
N LEU A 53 18.92 -6.03 -1.28
CA LEU A 53 18.59 -7.44 -1.18
C LEU A 53 19.80 -8.21 -0.63
N GLY A 54 19.62 -8.90 0.49
CA GLY A 54 20.63 -9.78 1.06
C GLY A 54 20.75 -11.11 0.29
N ALA A 55 21.94 -11.73 0.34
CA ALA A 55 22.23 -12.96 -0.39
C ALA A 55 21.41 -14.19 0.07
N CYS A 56 20.84 -14.15 1.28
CA CYS A 56 20.11 -15.25 1.90
C CYS A 56 18.63 -14.93 2.16
N GLU A 57 18.07 -13.88 1.56
CA GLU A 57 16.66 -13.49 1.74
C GLU A 57 15.90 -13.44 0.41
N GLY A 58 14.61 -13.77 0.47
CA GLY A 58 13.69 -13.60 -0.66
C GLY A 58 13.27 -12.14 -0.83
N LEU A 59 12.75 -11.79 -2.01
CA LEU A 59 12.30 -10.44 -2.33
C LEU A 59 11.12 -9.98 -1.45
N ASP A 60 10.18 -10.89 -1.17
CA ASP A 60 9.03 -10.67 -0.28
C ASP A 60 9.46 -10.50 1.18
N ALA A 61 10.44 -11.28 1.63
CA ALA A 61 11.05 -11.14 2.95
C ALA A 61 11.78 -9.79 3.08
N ALA A 62 12.55 -9.38 2.06
CA ALA A 62 13.23 -8.09 2.04
C ALA A 62 12.23 -6.91 2.03
N ALA A 63 11.13 -7.00 1.27
CA ALA A 63 10.07 -6.00 1.26
C ALA A 63 9.37 -5.90 2.62
N SER A 64 9.06 -7.05 3.25
CA SER A 64 8.45 -7.10 4.58
C SER A 64 9.38 -6.54 5.66
N ARG A 65 10.67 -6.88 5.60
CA ARG A 65 11.70 -6.38 6.53
C ARG A 65 11.85 -4.86 6.43
N THR A 66 12.03 -4.31 5.23
CA THR A 66 12.20 -2.86 5.02
C THR A 66 10.94 -2.07 5.41
N LEU A 67 9.75 -2.63 5.17
CA LEU A 67 8.49 -2.08 5.66
C LEU A 67 8.44 -2.06 7.19
N GLY A 68 8.78 -3.18 7.84
CA GLY A 68 8.78 -3.30 9.30
C GLY A 68 9.82 -2.41 9.98
N GLU A 69 11.03 -2.30 9.42
CA GLU A 69 12.08 -1.37 9.88
C GLU A 69 11.63 0.09 9.79
N THR A 70 10.82 0.44 8.79
CA THR A 70 10.37 1.82 8.57
C THR A 70 9.13 2.17 9.40
N THR A 71 8.18 1.24 9.52
CA THR A 71 6.86 1.55 10.10
C THR A 71 6.64 0.92 11.48
N GLY A 72 7.41 -0.12 11.83
CA GLY A 72 7.16 -0.95 13.01
C GLY A 72 6.01 -1.95 12.85
N LEU A 73 5.44 -2.08 11.63
CA LEU A 73 4.17 -2.77 11.39
C LEU A 73 4.32 -3.92 10.40
N ALA A 74 3.30 -4.78 10.35
CA ALA A 74 3.17 -5.80 9.32
C ALA A 74 2.07 -5.38 8.32
N PRO A 75 2.26 -5.62 7.02
CA PRO A 75 1.27 -5.22 6.02
C PRO A 75 0.03 -6.12 6.07
N SER A 76 -1.16 -5.53 5.91
CA SER A 76 -2.40 -6.27 5.67
C SER A 76 -2.45 -6.87 4.26
N TYR A 77 -1.66 -6.31 3.35
CA TYR A 77 -1.49 -6.74 1.98
C TYR A 77 -0.08 -6.39 1.48
N LEU A 78 0.58 -7.30 0.78
CA LEU A 78 1.88 -7.09 0.14
C LEU A 78 1.92 -7.81 -1.22
N GLU A 79 2.37 -7.11 -2.26
CA GLU A 79 2.48 -7.66 -3.61
C GLU A 79 3.62 -6.98 -4.38
N GLN A 80 4.31 -7.74 -5.24
CA GLN A 80 5.29 -7.17 -6.16
C GLN A 80 4.59 -6.29 -7.21
N LEU A 81 5.07 -5.05 -7.35
CA LEU A 81 4.53 -4.06 -8.28
C LEU A 81 5.15 -4.19 -9.67
N TYR A 82 6.46 -3.96 -9.77
CA TYR A 82 7.22 -3.94 -11.01
C TYR A 82 8.74 -3.91 -10.71
N ALA A 83 9.57 -4.12 -11.74
CA ALA A 83 11.02 -3.96 -11.65
C ALA A 83 11.47 -2.71 -12.41
N PHE A 84 12.14 -1.79 -11.72
CA PHE A 84 12.64 -0.53 -12.27
C PHE A 84 14.15 -0.65 -12.48
N GLY A 85 14.58 -0.54 -13.73
CA GLY A 85 15.97 -0.81 -14.14
C GLY A 85 16.52 0.17 -15.17
N ALA A 86 15.96 1.38 -15.26
CA ALA A 86 16.50 2.46 -16.08
C ALA A 86 17.98 2.70 -15.71
N VAL A 87 18.83 2.95 -16.72
CA VAL A 87 20.29 3.00 -16.53
C VAL A 87 20.70 4.18 -15.66
N ASP A 88 19.95 5.28 -15.74
CA ASP A 88 20.20 6.58 -15.11
C ASP A 88 19.40 6.80 -13.83
N ARG A 89 18.63 5.81 -13.35
CA ARG A 89 17.83 5.93 -12.12
C ARG A 89 18.66 6.16 -10.86
N SER A 90 19.93 5.77 -10.90
CA SER A 90 20.88 5.84 -9.80
C SER A 90 22.27 6.18 -10.36
N PRO A 91 23.14 6.88 -9.59
CA PRO A 91 24.52 7.15 -10.01
C PRO A 91 25.37 5.90 -10.28
N THR A 92 24.95 4.76 -9.74
CA THR A 92 25.54 3.43 -10.02
C THR A 92 24.46 2.51 -10.59
N ARG A 93 24.84 1.45 -11.29
CA ARG A 93 23.88 0.51 -11.88
C ARG A 93 23.08 -0.26 -10.82
N VAL A 94 21.82 0.11 -10.64
CA VAL A 94 20.89 -0.50 -9.66
C VAL A 94 19.59 -0.89 -10.34
N VAL A 95 19.14 -2.12 -10.10
CA VAL A 95 17.76 -2.56 -10.39
C VAL A 95 16.97 -2.55 -9.08
N SER A 96 15.83 -1.85 -9.04
CA SER A 96 14.92 -1.90 -7.90
C SER A 96 13.74 -2.81 -8.19
N ILE A 97 13.55 -3.83 -7.37
CA ILE A 97 12.32 -4.62 -7.36
C ILE A 97 11.36 -3.95 -6.39
N VAL A 98 10.27 -3.39 -6.94
CA VAL A 98 9.33 -2.62 -6.15
C VAL A 98 8.16 -3.48 -5.72
N TYR A 99 7.83 -3.38 -4.44
CA TYR A 99 6.60 -3.90 -3.85
C TYR A 99 5.65 -2.76 -3.52
N TRP A 100 4.38 -3.09 -3.36
CA TRP A 100 3.42 -2.19 -2.77
C TRP A 100 2.64 -2.91 -1.67
N ALA A 101 2.25 -2.15 -0.66
CA ALA A 101 1.65 -2.67 0.55
C ALA A 101 0.48 -1.81 1.04
N LEU A 102 -0.39 -2.41 1.84
CA LEU A 102 -1.45 -1.72 2.56
C LEU A 102 -1.24 -1.88 4.06
N LEU A 103 -1.47 -0.79 4.79
CA LEU A 103 -1.51 -0.78 6.27
C LEU A 103 -2.87 -0.30 6.74
N ARG A 104 -3.36 -0.89 7.84
CA ARG A 104 -4.62 -0.43 8.43
C ARG A 104 -4.41 0.95 9.08
N PRO A 105 -5.39 1.88 8.98
CA PRO A 105 -5.25 3.23 9.53
C PRO A 105 -4.87 3.28 11.01
N GLU A 106 -5.41 2.36 11.82
CA GLU A 106 -5.19 2.28 13.26
C GLU A 106 -3.78 1.82 13.66
N GLU A 107 -3.03 1.23 12.73
CA GLU A 107 -1.68 0.70 12.99
C GLU A 107 -0.62 1.78 12.80
N VAL A 108 -0.94 2.87 12.10
CA VAL A 108 0.02 3.89 11.68
C VAL A 108 0.54 4.70 12.87
N SER A 109 1.78 4.44 13.28
CA SER A 109 2.53 5.24 14.26
C SER A 109 3.53 6.19 13.61
N ASP A 110 3.86 7.28 14.30
CA ASP A 110 4.96 8.15 13.90
C ASP A 110 6.29 7.55 14.39
N VAL A 111 7.22 7.34 13.45
CA VAL A 111 8.56 6.80 13.70
C VAL A 111 9.58 7.90 13.42
N GLU A 112 10.67 7.92 14.19
CA GLU A 112 11.75 8.89 13.98
C GLU A 112 12.30 8.78 12.54
N ASN A 113 12.52 9.92 11.88
CA ASN A 113 12.99 10.01 10.49
C ASN A 113 12.01 9.51 9.41
N VAL A 114 10.76 9.24 9.77
CA VAL A 114 9.68 8.86 8.86
C VAL A 114 8.60 9.92 8.86
N GLY A 115 8.22 10.40 7.67
CA GLY A 115 7.13 11.34 7.48
C GLY A 115 6.01 10.69 6.69
N TRP A 116 4.76 10.95 7.08
CA TRP A 116 3.57 10.51 6.34
C TRP A 116 3.09 11.64 5.44
N PHE A 117 3.00 11.37 4.14
CA PHE A 117 2.67 12.36 3.12
C PHE A 117 1.37 11.99 2.41
N ASP A 118 0.63 13.02 1.99
CA ASP A 118 -0.49 12.85 1.07
C ASP A 118 0.05 12.35 -0.27
N ALA A 119 -0.51 11.24 -0.78
CA ALA A 119 -0.12 10.67 -2.05
C ALA A 119 -0.46 11.57 -3.25
N ALA A 120 -1.38 12.54 -3.08
CA ALA A 120 -1.74 13.52 -4.09
C ALA A 120 -0.84 14.77 -4.09
N ASP A 121 -0.08 15.01 -3.02
CA ASP A 121 0.77 16.20 -2.86
C ASP A 121 2.15 15.83 -2.31
N LEU A 122 2.92 15.12 -3.14
CA LEU A 122 4.26 14.66 -2.78
C LEU A 122 5.32 15.70 -3.12
N PRO A 123 6.33 15.89 -2.25
CA PRO A 123 7.51 16.64 -2.62
C PRO A 123 8.32 15.89 -3.69
N ARG A 124 9.36 16.53 -4.22
CA ARG A 124 10.38 15.84 -5.01
C ARG A 124 11.07 14.79 -4.15
N LEU A 125 11.01 13.54 -4.60
CA LEU A 125 11.63 12.39 -3.96
C LEU A 125 13.03 12.12 -4.54
N ALA A 126 13.83 11.35 -3.81
CA ALA A 126 15.11 10.86 -4.29
C ALA A 126 14.94 9.86 -5.44
N PHE A 127 15.93 9.80 -6.34
CA PHE A 127 15.94 8.90 -7.50
C PHE A 127 14.71 9.09 -8.40
N ASP A 128 14.13 7.99 -8.88
CA ASP A 128 12.92 7.86 -9.69
C ASP A 128 11.67 7.61 -8.83
N HIS A 129 11.71 7.86 -7.52
CA HIS A 129 10.65 7.43 -6.60
C HIS A 129 9.29 8.10 -6.85
N ASN A 130 9.23 9.31 -7.41
CA ASN A 130 7.95 9.91 -7.81
C ASN A 130 7.25 9.07 -8.91
N GLU A 131 7.99 8.60 -9.92
CA GLU A 131 7.47 7.74 -10.99
C GLU A 131 6.97 6.39 -10.42
N ILE A 132 7.73 5.82 -9.48
CA ILE A 132 7.34 4.58 -8.80
C ILE A 132 6.00 4.75 -8.06
N VAL A 133 5.81 5.87 -7.36
CA VAL A 133 4.55 6.14 -6.64
C VAL A 133 3.39 6.35 -7.61
N GLU A 134 3.59 7.08 -8.72
CA GLU A 134 2.58 7.26 -9.76
C GLU A 134 2.12 5.91 -10.34
N TYR A 135 3.07 5.01 -10.63
CA TYR A 135 2.78 3.67 -11.10
C TYR A 135 2.02 2.84 -10.05
N ALA A 136 2.41 2.94 -8.77
CA ALA A 136 1.73 2.27 -7.67
C ALA A 136 0.29 2.77 -7.47
N LEU A 137 0.06 4.08 -7.57
CA LEU A 137 -1.28 4.68 -7.50
C LEU A 137 -2.15 4.23 -8.67
N TRP A 138 -1.59 4.20 -9.89
CA TRP A 138 -2.26 3.62 -11.05
C TRP A 138 -2.64 2.16 -10.79
N ARG A 139 -1.73 1.34 -10.25
CA ARG A 139 -2.02 -0.07 -9.92
C ARG A 139 -3.13 -0.19 -8.88
N LEU A 140 -3.07 0.60 -7.80
CA LEU A 140 -4.07 0.62 -6.73
C LEU A 140 -5.46 0.94 -7.28
N ARG A 141 -5.57 2.02 -8.09
CA ARG A 141 -6.82 2.49 -8.71
C ARG A 141 -7.44 1.46 -9.65
N ASN A 142 -6.63 0.75 -10.44
CA ASN A 142 -7.13 -0.28 -11.34
C ASN A 142 -7.62 -1.53 -10.60
N LYS A 143 -7.04 -1.82 -9.43
CA LYS A 143 -7.29 -3.08 -8.72
C LYS A 143 -8.41 -2.94 -7.67
N VAL A 144 -8.71 -1.74 -7.18
CA VAL A 144 -9.81 -1.49 -6.20
C VAL A 144 -11.19 -1.90 -6.72
N GLY A 145 -11.42 -1.87 -8.03
CA GLY A 145 -12.73 -2.17 -8.63
C GLY A 145 -13.15 -3.64 -8.57
N TYR A 146 -12.18 -4.57 -8.54
CA TYR A 146 -12.42 -6.00 -8.73
C TYR A 146 -11.79 -6.89 -7.63
N SER A 147 -11.00 -6.30 -6.75
CA SER A 147 -10.34 -7.01 -5.66
C SER A 147 -10.78 -6.45 -4.31
N ARG A 148 -10.49 -7.18 -3.24
CA ARG A 148 -10.79 -6.74 -1.88
C ARG A 148 -9.67 -5.88 -1.30
N ILE A 149 -8.94 -5.13 -2.14
CA ILE A 149 -7.91 -4.17 -1.71
C ILE A 149 -8.43 -3.19 -0.66
N ALA A 150 -9.66 -2.70 -0.82
CA ALA A 150 -10.25 -1.78 0.14
C ALA A 150 -10.37 -2.38 1.55
N HIS A 151 -10.39 -3.72 1.71
CA HIS A 151 -10.32 -4.36 3.02
C HIS A 151 -9.01 -4.10 3.75
N GLY A 152 -7.88 -4.04 3.02
CA GLY A 152 -6.57 -3.80 3.62
C GLY A 152 -6.43 -2.43 4.29
N LEU A 153 -7.37 -1.52 3.98
CA LEU A 153 -7.43 -0.13 4.46
C LEU A 153 -8.61 0.13 5.42
N LEU A 154 -9.37 -0.91 5.76
CA LEU A 154 -10.53 -0.82 6.64
C LEU A 154 -10.32 -1.68 7.89
N ALA A 155 -11.00 -1.29 8.97
CA ALA A 155 -11.15 -2.14 10.15
C ALA A 155 -11.91 -3.44 9.81
N ASP A 156 -11.84 -4.44 10.70
CA ASP A 156 -12.54 -5.72 10.48
C ASP A 156 -14.06 -5.57 10.34
N GLU A 157 -14.64 -4.49 10.89
CA GLU A 157 -16.04 -4.10 10.69
C GLU A 157 -16.20 -2.64 10.30
N PHE A 158 -16.94 -2.45 9.22
CA PHE A 158 -17.13 -1.15 8.60
C PHE A 158 -18.56 -0.99 8.07
N THR A 159 -18.94 0.26 7.83
CA THR A 159 -20.19 0.62 7.18
C THR A 159 -20.00 0.73 5.66
N LEU A 160 -21.08 0.66 4.88
CA LEU A 160 -21.01 0.94 3.43
C LEU A 160 -20.55 2.37 3.13
N ALA A 161 -20.79 3.32 4.04
CA ALA A 161 -20.34 4.70 3.89
C ALA A 161 -18.81 4.78 3.99
N GLU A 162 -18.21 4.15 5.00
CA GLU A 162 -16.75 4.09 5.16
C GLU A 162 -16.10 3.37 3.97
N LEU A 163 -16.68 2.25 3.53
CA LEU A 163 -16.18 1.56 2.34
C LEU A 163 -16.22 2.47 1.10
N ARG A 164 -17.32 3.21 0.89
CA ARG A 164 -17.42 4.17 -0.22
C ARG A 164 -16.35 5.26 -0.10
N GLU A 165 -16.13 5.80 1.09
CA GLU A 165 -15.12 6.84 1.34
C GLU A 165 -13.70 6.35 1.02
N VAL A 166 -13.38 5.08 1.33
CA VAL A 166 -12.11 4.46 0.89
C VAL A 166 -11.99 4.41 -0.63
N TYR A 167 -13.06 4.00 -1.32
CA TYR A 167 -13.06 4.00 -2.79
C TYR A 167 -12.92 5.41 -3.37
N GLU A 168 -13.59 6.39 -2.79
CA GLU A 168 -13.48 7.80 -3.22
C GLU A 168 -12.06 8.34 -3.03
N ALA A 169 -11.42 8.01 -1.90
CA ALA A 169 -10.03 8.41 -1.62
C ALA A 169 -9.05 7.78 -2.61
N ILE A 170 -9.20 6.49 -2.92
CA ILE A 170 -8.32 5.79 -3.87
C ILE A 170 -8.53 6.31 -5.30
N LEU A 171 -9.79 6.42 -5.72
CA LEU A 171 -10.15 6.81 -7.09
C LEU A 171 -10.05 8.32 -7.33
N ASP A 172 -9.84 9.11 -6.27
CA ASP A 172 -9.80 10.57 -6.30
C ASP A 172 -11.05 11.19 -6.98
N ARG A 173 -12.22 10.65 -6.65
CA ARG A 173 -13.52 11.12 -7.18
C ARG A 173 -14.67 10.71 -6.27
N LYS A 174 -15.74 11.50 -6.29
CA LYS A 174 -16.99 11.15 -5.59
C LYS A 174 -17.75 10.03 -6.30
N LEU A 175 -18.36 9.16 -5.51
CA LEU A 175 -19.18 8.05 -5.97
C LEU A 175 -20.61 8.25 -5.52
N ASP A 176 -21.55 7.99 -6.44
CA ASP A 176 -22.97 8.00 -6.10
C ASP A 176 -23.31 6.87 -5.11
N PRO A 177 -23.91 7.17 -3.94
CA PRO A 177 -24.21 6.15 -2.93
C PRO A 177 -25.11 5.02 -3.41
N ALA A 178 -26.09 5.30 -4.29
CA ALA A 178 -27.02 4.29 -4.78
C ALA A 178 -26.35 3.35 -5.79
N ASN A 179 -25.54 3.89 -6.70
CA ASN A 179 -24.73 3.12 -7.64
C ASN A 179 -23.70 2.27 -6.92
N PHE A 180 -23.00 2.86 -5.94
CA PHE A 180 -22.00 2.15 -5.14
C PHE A 180 -22.61 0.96 -4.40
N ARG A 181 -23.76 1.15 -3.75
CA ARG A 181 -24.47 0.06 -3.08
C ARG A 181 -24.83 -1.06 -4.05
N ARG A 182 -25.40 -0.73 -5.22
CA ARG A 182 -25.74 -1.73 -6.25
C ARG A 182 -24.51 -2.51 -6.72
N GLN A 183 -23.38 -1.84 -6.92
CA GLN A 183 -22.12 -2.46 -7.31
C GLN A 183 -21.64 -3.45 -6.23
N VAL A 184 -21.63 -3.03 -4.96
CA VAL A 184 -21.19 -3.85 -3.84
C VAL A 184 -22.10 -5.07 -3.65
N ASP A 185 -23.42 -4.88 -3.69
CA ASP A 185 -24.41 -5.96 -3.54
C ASP A 185 -24.24 -7.02 -4.65
N THR A 186 -23.89 -6.60 -5.88
CA THR A 186 -23.63 -7.51 -7.01
C THR A 186 -22.35 -8.33 -6.84
N SER A 187 -21.35 -7.78 -6.14
CA SER A 187 -20.05 -8.44 -5.97
C SER A 187 -20.08 -9.66 -5.03
N ALA A 188 -21.11 -9.78 -4.17
CA ALA A 188 -21.22 -10.79 -3.13
C ALA A 188 -19.99 -10.92 -2.20
N THR A 189 -19.18 -9.85 -2.10
CA THR A 189 -17.93 -9.85 -1.32
C THR A 189 -18.13 -9.46 0.15
N LEU A 190 -19.30 -8.95 0.52
CA LEU A 190 -19.61 -8.47 1.87
C LEU A 190 -20.64 -9.36 2.57
N ILE A 191 -20.41 -9.58 3.86
CA ILE A 191 -21.31 -10.28 4.78
C ILE A 191 -21.91 -9.24 5.73
N PRO A 192 -23.25 -9.05 5.75
CA PRO A 192 -23.90 -8.19 6.71
C PRO A 192 -23.82 -8.79 8.12
N THR A 193 -23.64 -7.95 9.13
CA THR A 193 -23.71 -8.36 10.55
C THR A 193 -25.00 -7.87 11.21
N ASP A 194 -25.30 -8.41 12.39
CA ASP A 194 -26.40 -7.93 13.25
C ASP A 194 -26.04 -6.65 14.03
N ARG A 195 -24.79 -6.17 13.90
CA ARG A 195 -24.30 -4.98 14.59
C ARG A 195 -24.55 -3.72 13.78
N PHE A 196 -24.75 -2.62 14.48
CA PHE A 196 -24.96 -1.30 13.92
C PHE A 196 -24.05 -0.29 14.61
N ARG A 197 -23.52 0.66 13.83
CA ARG A 197 -22.81 1.82 14.36
C ARG A 197 -23.79 2.99 14.45
N THR A 198 -24.00 3.47 15.66
CA THR A 198 -24.82 4.64 15.97
C THR A 198 -23.98 5.91 15.89
N GLY A 199 -24.51 6.93 15.23
CA GLY A 199 -23.93 8.28 15.16
C GLY A 199 -25.04 9.33 15.17
N SER A 200 -24.77 10.52 14.65
CA SER A 200 -25.77 11.61 14.59
C SER A 200 -26.97 11.35 13.67
N HIS A 201 -26.96 10.25 12.92
CA HIS A 201 -27.97 9.87 11.92
C HIS A 201 -28.46 8.43 12.18
N ARG A 202 -29.35 7.95 11.29
CA ARG A 202 -29.90 6.57 11.32
C ARG A 202 -28.76 5.55 11.52
N PRO A 203 -28.91 4.56 12.43
CA PRO A 203 -27.88 3.55 12.66
C PRO A 203 -27.46 2.85 11.37
N ALA A 204 -26.15 2.82 11.12
CA ALA A 204 -25.57 2.20 9.93
C ALA A 204 -25.21 0.74 10.25
N ARG A 205 -25.67 -0.20 9.42
CA ARG A 205 -25.32 -1.62 9.57
C ARG A 205 -23.82 -1.82 9.33
N LEU A 206 -23.20 -2.68 10.14
CA LEU A 206 -21.82 -3.11 9.97
C LEU A 206 -21.73 -4.34 9.07
N TYR A 207 -20.69 -4.36 8.25
CA TYR A 207 -20.36 -5.43 7.32
C TYR A 207 -18.96 -5.95 7.63
N ARG A 208 -18.69 -7.20 7.23
CA ARG A 208 -17.36 -7.80 7.15
C ARG A 208 -17.13 -8.29 5.73
N TYR A 209 -15.87 -8.36 5.30
CA TYR A 209 -15.57 -9.05 4.04
C TYR A 209 -15.72 -10.56 4.18
N ASN A 210 -16.24 -11.20 3.14
CA ASN A 210 -16.29 -12.65 3.04
C ASN A 210 -14.88 -13.21 2.79
N ARG A 211 -14.22 -13.72 3.84
CA ARG A 211 -12.84 -14.24 3.80
C ARG A 211 -12.62 -15.44 2.86
N ASP A 212 -13.69 -16.08 2.36
CA ASP A 212 -13.60 -17.19 1.40
C ASP A 212 -13.27 -16.73 -0.03
N VAL A 213 -13.47 -15.45 -0.33
CA VAL A 213 -12.95 -14.82 -1.54
C VAL A 213 -11.46 -14.54 -1.30
N GLU A 214 -10.57 -14.53 -2.30
CA GLU A 214 -9.17 -14.08 -2.10
C GLU A 214 -9.07 -12.54 -2.11
N LEU A 215 -8.05 -11.96 -1.45
CA LEU A 215 -7.90 -10.49 -1.38
C LEU A 215 -7.64 -9.89 -2.76
N ALA A 216 -6.89 -10.61 -3.58
CA ALA A 216 -6.68 -10.38 -4.99
C ALA A 216 -6.23 -11.69 -5.64
N ASP A 217 -6.46 -11.85 -6.93
CA ASP A 217 -5.83 -12.91 -7.71
C ASP A 217 -4.30 -12.75 -7.62
N ARG A 218 -3.65 -13.70 -6.95
CA ARG A 218 -2.19 -13.77 -6.80
C ARG A 218 -1.51 -14.55 -7.93
N GLY A 219 -2.29 -14.94 -8.94
CA GLY A 219 -1.85 -15.79 -10.02
C GLY A 219 -1.55 -17.22 -9.56
N PRO A 220 -1.09 -18.08 -10.48
CA PRO A 220 -0.87 -19.51 -10.23
C PRO A 220 0.35 -19.81 -9.34
N LEU A 221 1.10 -18.79 -8.94
CA LEU A 221 2.33 -18.92 -8.16
C LEU A 221 2.14 -18.56 -6.67
N SER A 222 0.90 -18.34 -6.22
CA SER A 222 0.62 -18.09 -4.81
C SER A 222 1.06 -19.29 -3.97
N ARG A 223 2.04 -19.07 -3.09
CA ARG A 223 2.44 -20.08 -2.11
C ARG A 223 1.23 -20.32 -1.20
N SER A 224 0.80 -21.58 -1.10
CA SER A 224 -0.14 -22.01 -0.06
C SER A 224 0.38 -21.53 1.30
N PRO A 225 -0.49 -21.08 2.22
CA PRO A 225 -0.03 -20.71 3.55
C PRO A 225 0.71 -21.92 4.12
N GLU A 226 1.98 -21.72 4.47
CA GLU A 226 2.75 -22.71 5.20
C GLU A 226 1.88 -23.14 6.37
N THR A 227 1.51 -24.42 6.37
CA THR A 227 0.84 -25.05 7.48
C THR A 227 1.77 -24.84 8.67
N SER A 228 1.40 -23.97 9.62
CA SER A 228 2.13 -23.86 10.88
C SER A 228 2.24 -25.26 11.46
N VAL A 229 3.43 -25.84 11.34
CA VAL A 229 3.79 -27.07 11.99
C VAL A 229 4.06 -26.71 13.45
N ARG A 230 3.06 -27.04 14.28
CA ARG A 230 3.07 -27.23 15.74
C ARG A 230 3.12 -26.02 16.64
#